data_AF-A0A7W1SEE6-F1
#
_entry.id   AF-A0A7W1SEE6-F1
#
_cell.length_a   1.000
_cell.length_b   1.000
_cell.length_c   1.000
_cell.angle_alpha   90.00
_cell.angle_beta   90.00
_cell.angle_gamma   90.00
#
_symmetry.space_group_name_H-M   'P 1'
#
loop_
_entity.id
_entity.type
_entity.pdbx_description
1 polymer ?
#
loop_
_entity_poly.entity_id
_entity_poly.type
_entity_poly.pdbx_seq_one_letter_code
_entity_poly.pdbx_strand_id
1 'polypeptide(L)'
;MRIAIAGKGGTGKTTIAGTLARLIARRGRPVWAIDADSNPNLAVTLGVPREAHAGLTPVPRTILRDDPADGTGKRKILAVTASDVVEQY
;
A
#
# COMPACT_ATOMS: atom_id res chain seq x y z
N MET A 1 -6.15 11.39 -5.81
CA MET A 1 -6.64 11.35 -4.41
C MET A 1 -5.78 10.36 -3.65
N ARG A 2 -5.37 10.69 -2.41
CA ARG A 2 -4.57 9.81 -1.54
C ARG A 2 -5.32 9.64 -0.22
N ILE A 3 -5.45 8.41 0.28
CA ILE A 3 -6.16 8.09 1.53
C ILE A 3 -5.22 7.22 2.37
N ALA A 4 -5.02 7.61 3.63
CA ALA A 4 -4.29 6.81 4.61
C ALA A 4 -5.27 6.41 5.72
N ILE A 5 -5.25 5.13 6.11
CA ILE A 5 -6.10 4.59 7.18
C ILE A 5 -5.18 4.10 8.30
N ALA A 6 -5.29 4.73 9.46
CA ALA A 6 -4.47 4.45 10.64
C ALA A 6 -5.37 4.22 11.88
N GLY A 7 -4.80 3.57 12.90
CA GLY A 7 -5.52 3.22 14.14
C GLY A 7 -4.87 2.04 14.88
N LYS A 8 -5.41 1.69 16.04
CA LYS A 8 -4.90 0.60 16.89
C LYS A 8 -5.05 -0.78 16.20
N GLY A 9 -4.33 -1.79 16.70
CA GLY A 9 -4.53 -3.19 16.29
C GLY A 9 -5.99 -3.63 16.51
N GLY A 10 -6.55 -4.40 15.58
CA GLY A 10 -7.90 -4.97 15.70
C GLY A 10 -9.08 -4.04 15.36
N THR A 11 -8.86 -2.75 15.07
CA THR A 11 -9.98 -1.79 14.78
C THR A 11 -10.58 -1.91 13.38
N GLY A 12 -10.20 -2.92 12.59
CA GLY A 12 -10.75 -3.15 11.24
C GLY A 12 -10.12 -2.33 10.10
N LYS A 13 -8.94 -1.72 10.32
CA LYS A 13 -8.25 -0.87 9.32
C LYS A 13 -8.12 -1.54 7.95
N THR A 14 -7.57 -2.75 7.93
CA THR A 14 -7.34 -3.51 6.70
C THR A 14 -8.64 -3.85 5.99
N THR A 15 -9.68 -4.19 6.76
CA THR A 15 -11.04 -4.44 6.24
C THR A 15 -11.60 -3.20 5.55
N ILE A 16 -11.51 -2.03 6.19
CA ILE A 16 -11.98 -0.76 5.62
C ILE A 16 -11.15 -0.40 4.39
N ALA A 17 -9.83 -0.52 4.46
CA ALA A 17 -8.91 -0.21 3.36
C ALA A 17 -9.20 -1.05 2.11
N GLY A 18 -9.29 -2.37 2.26
CA GLY A 18 -9.58 -3.26 1.14
C GLY A 18 -11.00 -3.08 0.60
N THR A 19 -12.00 -2.88 1.47
CA THR A 19 -13.38 -2.61 1.04
C THR A 19 -13.47 -1.31 0.23
N LEU A 20 -12.87 -0.23 0.73
CA LEU A 20 -12.84 1.06 0.05
C LEU A 20 -12.13 0.96 -1.30
N ALA A 21 -10.97 0.29 -1.34
CA ALA A 21 -10.23 0.06 -2.57
C ALA A 21 -11.09 -0.68 -3.62
N ARG A 22 -11.76 -1.77 -3.23
CA ARG A 22 -12.66 -2.53 -4.10
C ARG A 22 -13.83 -1.68 -4.59
N LEU A 23 -14.46 -0.88 -3.72
CA LEU A 23 -15.60 -0.02 -4.09
C LEU A 23 -15.18 1.08 -5.07
N ILE A 24 -14.00 1.66 -4.91
CA ILE A 24 -13.47 2.67 -5.83
C ILE A 24 -13.12 2.02 -7.17
N ALA A 25 -12.44 0.87 -7.16
CA ALA A 25 -12.07 0.14 -8.38
C ALA A 25 -13.31 -0.29 -9.18
N ARG A 26 -14.36 -0.79 -8.52
CA ARG A 26 -15.64 -1.15 -9.16
C ARG A 26 -16.36 0.02 -9.85
N ARG A 27 -16.00 1.26 -9.53
CA ARG A 27 -16.48 2.46 -10.23
C ARG A 27 -15.62 2.84 -11.43
N GLY A 28 -14.74 1.95 -11.90
CA GLY A 28 -13.87 2.17 -13.06
C GLY A 28 -12.67 3.09 -12.78
N ARG A 29 -12.35 3.33 -11.51
CA ARG A 29 -11.22 4.19 -11.14
C ARG A 29 -9.96 3.35 -10.92
N PRO A 30 -8.79 3.78 -11.42
CA PRO A 30 -7.53 3.12 -11.07
C PRO A 30 -7.28 3.29 -9.56
N VAL A 31 -6.92 2.18 -8.90
CA VAL A 31 -6.65 2.13 -7.45
C VAL A 31 -5.33 1.42 -7.22
N TRP A 32 -4.46 2.08 -6.45
CA TRP A 32 -3.29 1.45 -5.87
C TRP A 32 -3.56 1.24 -4.38
N ALA A 33 -3.53 -0.02 -3.96
CA ALA A 33 -3.81 -0.43 -2.59
C ALA A 33 -2.49 -0.89 -1.96
N ILE A 34 -2.02 -0.14 -0.96
CA ILE A 34 -0.70 -0.35 -0.33
C ILE A 34 -0.93 -0.81 1.11
N ASP A 35 -0.31 -1.93 1.49
CA ASP A 35 -0.25 -2.40 2.87
C ASP A 35 1.09 -2.00 3.49
N ALA A 36 1.04 -1.15 4.52
CA ALA A 36 2.21 -0.69 5.25
C ALA A 36 2.28 -1.28 6.67
N ASP A 37 1.43 -2.26 6.99
CA ASP A 37 1.44 -2.96 8.27
C ASP A 37 2.60 -3.98 8.34
N SER A 38 3.10 -4.26 9.54
CA SER A 38 4.18 -5.24 9.73
C SER A 38 3.70 -6.68 9.50
N ASN A 39 2.39 -6.92 9.60
CA ASN A 39 1.75 -8.18 9.27
C ASN A 39 0.70 -7.94 8.16
N PRO A 40 1.12 -7.99 6.88
CA PRO A 40 0.28 -7.57 5.76
C PRO A 40 -0.89 -8.55 5.55
N ASN A 41 -2.10 -8.00 5.43
CA ASN A 41 -3.35 -8.76 5.25
C ASN A 41 -4.28 -8.13 4.19
N LEU A 42 -3.85 -7.06 3.52
CA LEU A 42 -4.66 -6.35 2.53
C LEU A 42 -4.99 -7.22 1.31
N ALA A 43 -4.03 -8.01 0.81
CA ALA A 43 -4.23 -8.89 -0.34
C ALA A 43 -5.39 -9.89 -0.12
N VAL A 44 -5.53 -10.42 1.10
CA VAL A 44 -6.66 -11.28 1.48
C VAL A 44 -7.98 -10.51 1.40
N THR A 45 -8.02 -9.29 1.94
CA THR A 45 -9.22 -8.42 1.90
C THR A 45 -9.59 -8.02 0.47
N LEU A 46 -8.60 -7.89 -0.41
CA LEU A 46 -8.81 -7.63 -1.83
C LEU A 46 -9.29 -8.88 -2.61
N GLY A 47 -9.25 -10.07 -2.01
CA GLY A 47 -9.68 -11.32 -2.62
C GLY A 47 -8.61 -11.97 -3.50
N VAL A 48 -7.33 -11.68 -3.27
CA VAL A 48 -6.22 -12.33 -3.97
C VAL A 48 -6.11 -13.78 -3.48
N PRO A 49 -6.21 -14.80 -4.37
CA PRO A 49 -6.11 -16.22 -4.00
C PRO A 49 -4.77 -16.53 -3.36
N ARG A 50 -4.73 -17.36 -2.32
CA ARG A 50 -3.54 -17.61 -1.49
C ARG A 50 -2.35 -18.11 -2.30
N GLU A 51 -2.59 -18.86 -3.36
CA GLU A 51 -1.60 -19.41 -4.28
C GLU A 51 -0.83 -18.28 -5.00
N ALA A 52 -1.52 -17.17 -5.28
CA ALA A 52 -0.91 -15.99 -5.89
C ALA A 52 -0.05 -15.18 -4.89
N HIS A 53 -0.18 -15.39 -3.57
CA HIS A 53 0.63 -14.66 -2.57
C HIS A 53 2.08 -15.11 -2.58
N ALA A 54 2.34 -16.39 -2.87
CA ALA A 54 3.69 -16.95 -2.86
C ALA A 54 4.61 -16.36 -3.94
N GLY A 55 4.04 -15.77 -4.99
CA GLY A 55 4.78 -15.12 -6.09
C GLY A 55 4.87 -13.61 -5.98
N LEU A 56 4.33 -12.97 -4.93
CA LEU A 56 4.38 -11.52 -4.78
C LEU A 56 5.80 -11.08 -4.40
N THR A 57 6.32 -10.09 -5.11
CA THR A 57 7.62 -9.50 -4.79
C THR A 57 7.43 -8.42 -3.72
N PRO A 58 8.05 -8.53 -2.54
CA PRO A 58 7.96 -7.48 -1.53
C PRO A 58 8.58 -6.19 -2.03
N VAL A 59 7.88 -5.07 -1.84
CA VAL A 59 8.41 -3.74 -2.15
C VAL A 59 9.49 -3.38 -1.12
N PRO A 60 10.77 -3.20 -1.52
CA PRO A 60 11.85 -3.01 -0.59
C PRO A 60 11.87 -1.57 -0.06
N ARG A 61 12.35 -1.38 1.18
CA ARG A 61 12.49 -0.04 1.77
C ARG A 61 13.46 0.87 1.02
N THR A 62 14.32 0.33 0.16
CA THR A 62 15.27 1.07 -0.67
C THR A 62 14.59 1.97 -1.70
N ILE A 63 13.30 1.74 -2.02
CA ILE A 63 12.54 2.68 -2.86
C ILE A 63 12.19 3.98 -2.13
N LEU A 64 12.51 4.08 -0.84
CA LEU A 64 12.29 5.27 -0.01
C LEU A 64 13.63 5.96 0.27
N ARG A 65 13.60 7.30 0.24
CA ARG A 65 14.71 8.17 0.64
C ARG A 65 14.21 9.27 1.55
N ASP A 66 15.13 9.93 2.26
CA ASP A 66 14.80 11.12 3.03
C ASP A 66 14.27 12.24 2.15
N ASP A 67 13.26 12.94 2.64
CA ASP A 67 12.78 14.16 2.01
C ASP A 67 13.77 15.29 2.32
N PRO A 68 14.54 15.80 1.33
CA PRO A 68 15.50 16.88 1.59
C PRO A 68 14.82 18.18 2.00
N ALA A 69 13.52 18.34 1.74
CA ALA A 69 12.73 19.47 2.21
C ALA A 69 12.26 19.30 3.67
N ASP A 70 12.39 18.11 4.25
CA ASP A 70 12.03 17.85 5.65
C ASP A 70 13.24 18.04 6.56
N GLY A 71 13.30 19.19 7.23
CA GLY A 71 14.31 19.48 8.25
C GLY A 71 14.23 18.61 9.52
N THR A 72 13.25 17.69 9.61
CA THR A 72 13.08 16.80 10.79
C THR A 72 13.61 15.38 10.56
N GLY A 73 13.89 14.99 9.31
CA GLY A 73 14.34 13.64 8.93
C GLY A 73 13.30 12.54 9.17
N LYS A 74 12.02 12.89 9.40
CA LYS A 74 10.94 11.93 9.67
C LYS A 74 10.14 11.57 8.42
N ARG A 75 10.17 12.44 7.42
CA ARG A 75 9.45 12.27 6.16
C ARG A 75 10.34 11.54 5.16
N LYS A 76 9.82 10.44 4.66
CA LYS A 76 10.37 9.72 3.53
C LYS A 76 9.57 10.03 2.26
N ILE A 77 10.25 10.01 1.12
CA ILE A 77 9.67 10.15 -0.20
C ILE A 77 10.14 8.99 -1.10
N LEU A 78 9.41 8.72 -2.16
CA LEU A 78 9.82 7.72 -3.14
C LEU A 78 11.08 8.19 -3.88
N ALA A 79 12.05 7.29 -4.00
CA ALA A 79 13.24 7.46 -4.82
C ALA A 79 12.96 7.17 -6.31
N VAL A 80 11.90 6.39 -6.59
CA VAL A 80 11.39 6.05 -7.93
C VAL A 80 10.00 6.63 -8.14
N THR A 81 9.46 6.58 -9.35
CA THR A 81 8.07 6.97 -9.57
C THR A 81 7.12 5.89 -9.05
N ALA A 82 5.88 6.26 -8.75
CA ALA A 82 4.89 5.27 -8.33
C ALA A 82 4.54 4.28 -9.45
N SER A 83 4.65 4.69 -10.73
CA SER A 83 4.47 3.79 -11.87
C SER A 83 5.57 2.73 -11.93
N ASP A 84 6.84 3.11 -11.70
CA ASP A 84 7.96 2.16 -11.67
C ASP A 84 7.75 1.08 -10.60
N VAL A 85 7.17 1.45 -9.45
CA VAL A 85 6.84 0.49 -8.40
C VAL A 85 5.83 -0.54 -8.89
N VAL A 86 4.76 -0.11 -9.58
CA VAL A 86 3.71 -1.02 -10.09
C VAL A 86 4.21 -1.92 -11.20
N GLU A 87 5.18 -1.47 -12.01
CA GLU A 87 5.75 -2.27 -13.08
C GLU A 87 6.76 -3.32 -12.58
N GLN A 88 7.42 -3.04 -11.45
CA GLN A 88 8.48 -3.90 -10.91
C GLN A 88 8.02 -4.85 -9.78
N TYR A 89 6.94 -4.53 -9.07
CA TYR A 89 6.47 -5.22 -7.87
C TYR A 89 4.98 -5.51 -7.91
#